data_AF-E3NSJ9-F1
#
_entry.id   AF-E3NSJ9-F1
#
_cell.length_a   1.000
_cell.length_b   1.000
_cell.length_c   1.000
_cell.angle_alpha   90.00
_cell.angle_beta   90.00
_cell.angle_gamma   90.00
#
_symmetry.space_group_name_H-M   'P 1'
#
loop_
_entity.id
_entity.type
_entity.pdbx_description
1 polymer ?
#
loop_
_entity_poly.entity_id
_entity_poly.type
_entity_poly.pdbx_seq_one_letter_code
_entity_poly.pdbx_strand_id
1 'polypeptide(L)'
;MFGSIQDADNSTFLKDVDTFNDHNVSIMDFVKTNAKSVDDCHMFQAEDKNNVDEHVVYLLENIVITSELLFCLHIKSDDFISKIPKDLKKFTILESQWVGYERLLEIDSISVVLEDDQISDEEWNLFIKKWIEMETNQNLKYLEIDHKELDVFRDRVLHDIPYEEIDGEVKRTFKM
;
A
#
# COMPACT_ATOMS: atom_id res chain seq x y z
N MET A 1 18.21 11.72 21.77
CA MET A 1 19.00 10.46 21.67
C MET A 1 17.98 9.36 21.50
N PHE A 2 17.62 9.04 20.26
CA PHE A 2 16.70 7.95 19.96
C PHE A 2 17.52 6.79 19.40
N GLY A 3 17.42 5.66 20.09
CA GLY A 3 18.19 4.45 19.82
C GLY A 3 17.73 3.78 18.54
N SER A 4 18.70 3.42 17.71
CA SER A 4 18.57 2.47 16.62
C SER A 4 18.24 1.09 17.18
N ILE A 5 17.04 0.57 16.88
CA ILE A 5 16.81 -0.88 16.89
C ILE A 5 17.27 -1.34 15.51
N GLN A 6 18.37 -2.10 15.53
CA GLN A 6 19.05 -2.64 14.36
C GLN A 6 18.57 -4.08 14.21
N ASP A 7 17.58 -4.30 13.36
CA ASP A 7 17.38 -5.60 12.73
C ASP A 7 18.30 -5.64 11.50
N ALA A 8 19.14 -6.67 11.40
CA ALA A 8 20.23 -6.74 10.45
C ALA A 8 19.71 -6.88 8.99
N ASP A 9 20.31 -6.08 8.10
CA ASP A 9 20.27 -6.11 6.63
C ASP A 9 19.06 -5.54 5.84
N ASN A 10 18.02 -5.00 6.48
CA ASN A 10 17.01 -4.20 5.76
C ASN A 10 17.15 -2.70 6.08
N SER A 11 17.26 -1.88 5.04
CA SER A 11 17.31 -0.42 5.13
C SER A 11 15.89 0.17 5.12
N THR A 12 15.48 0.76 6.24
CA THR A 12 14.14 1.37 6.37
C THR A 12 14.22 2.89 6.40
N PHE A 13 13.41 3.56 5.58
CA PHE A 13 13.17 5.00 5.64
C PHE A 13 11.81 5.31 6.26
N LEU A 14 11.82 5.95 7.43
CA LEU A 14 10.61 6.39 8.12
C LEU A 14 10.48 7.91 8.00
N LYS A 15 9.33 8.38 7.51
CA LYS A 15 9.09 9.80 7.33
C LYS A 15 7.72 10.24 7.79
N ASP A 16 7.70 11.03 8.84
CA ASP A 16 6.57 11.93 9.13
C ASP A 16 6.70 13.17 8.23
N VAL A 17 5.73 13.37 7.32
CA VAL A 17 5.75 14.45 6.33
C VAL A 17 5.24 15.79 6.88
N ASP A 18 4.51 15.80 7.98
CA ASP A 18 4.10 17.02 8.67
C ASP A 18 5.26 17.62 9.47
N THR A 19 6.11 16.76 10.02
CA THR A 19 7.27 17.19 10.80
C THR A 19 8.39 17.70 9.88
N PHE A 20 8.83 18.94 10.12
CA PHE A 20 9.86 19.65 9.35
C PHE A 20 9.50 19.82 7.86
N ASN A 21 8.27 20.27 7.56
CA ASN A 21 7.78 20.42 6.19
C ASN A 21 8.78 21.15 5.26
N ASP A 22 9.36 22.27 5.72
CA ASP A 22 10.36 23.06 4.97
C ASP A 22 11.68 22.31 4.67
N HIS A 23 11.93 21.18 5.35
CA HIS A 23 13.15 20.38 5.21
C HIS A 23 12.89 19.00 4.59
N ASN A 24 11.65 18.69 4.19
CA ASN A 24 11.29 17.40 3.59
C ASN A 24 12.20 17.06 2.42
N VAL A 25 12.39 18.01 1.50
CA VAL A 25 13.26 17.85 0.33
C VAL A 25 14.72 17.63 0.75
N SER A 26 15.25 18.40 1.70
CA SER A 26 16.64 18.25 2.15
C SER A 26 16.92 16.90 2.82
N ILE A 27 15.95 16.36 3.57
CA ILE A 27 16.04 15.02 4.15
C ILE A 27 16.06 13.97 3.04
N MET A 28 15.18 14.10 2.05
CA MET A 28 15.12 13.18 0.90
C MET A 28 16.40 13.25 0.05
N ASP A 29 16.95 14.44 -0.16
CA ASP A 29 18.24 14.65 -0.85
C ASP A 29 19.41 14.00 -0.09
N PHE A 30 19.38 14.08 1.24
CA PHE A 30 20.37 13.40 2.07
C PHE A 30 20.27 11.88 1.90
N VAL A 31 19.07 11.31 1.96
CA VAL A 31 18.88 9.86 1.73
C VAL A 31 19.33 9.49 0.33
N LYS A 32 18.83 10.17 -0.72
CA LYS A 32 19.24 9.97 -2.11
C LYS A 32 20.77 9.98 -2.31
N THR A 33 21.47 10.86 -1.61
CA THR A 33 22.93 11.00 -1.70
C THR A 33 23.68 9.85 -1.02
N ASN A 34 23.16 9.34 0.10
CA ASN A 34 23.84 8.35 0.94
C ASN A 34 23.35 6.91 0.74
N ALA A 35 22.09 6.74 0.33
CA ALA A 35 21.38 5.50 0.11
C ALA A 35 20.40 5.69 -1.07
N LYS A 36 20.85 5.33 -2.29
CA LYS A 36 20.04 5.45 -3.51
C LYS A 36 18.80 4.55 -3.50
N SER A 37 18.80 3.53 -2.67
CA SER A 37 17.70 2.59 -2.48
C SER A 37 17.50 2.33 -1.00
N VAL A 38 16.26 2.04 -0.64
CA VAL A 38 15.85 1.54 0.66
C VAL A 38 14.99 0.30 0.47
N ASP A 39 15.01 -0.61 1.42
CA ASP A 39 14.14 -1.79 1.39
C ASP A 39 12.71 -1.39 1.69
N ASP A 40 12.53 -0.72 2.81
CA ASP A 40 11.21 -0.39 3.33
C ASP A 40 11.07 1.13 3.47
N CYS A 41 9.92 1.68 3.05
CA CYS A 41 9.64 3.11 3.12
C CYS A 41 8.25 3.34 3.72
N HIS A 42 8.19 3.98 4.89
CA HIS A 42 6.93 4.28 5.57
C HIS A 42 6.76 5.79 5.70
N MET A 43 5.62 6.28 5.22
CA MET A 43 5.28 7.70 5.22
C MET A 43 4.01 7.94 6.02
N PHE A 44 4.06 8.91 6.93
CA PHE A 44 2.99 9.23 7.86
C PHE A 44 2.66 10.71 7.80
N GLN A 45 1.37 11.01 7.81
CA GLN A 45 0.81 12.35 7.93
C GLN A 45 -0.21 12.30 9.08
N ALA A 46 -0.07 13.20 10.05
CA ALA A 46 -0.97 13.30 11.19
C ALA A 46 -2.09 14.32 10.95
N GLU A 47 -1.85 15.37 10.17
CA GLU A 47 -2.83 16.41 9.87
C GLU A 47 -3.18 16.46 8.37
N ASP A 48 -4.46 16.35 8.04
CA ASP A 48 -5.01 16.44 6.67
C ASP A 48 -4.91 17.84 6.03
N LYS A 49 -4.47 18.85 6.79
CA LYS A 49 -4.41 20.25 6.34
C LYS A 49 -3.37 20.47 5.24
N ASN A 50 -2.20 19.86 5.39
CA ASN A 50 -1.11 20.05 4.44
C ASN A 50 -1.33 19.18 3.20
N ASN A 51 -1.06 19.74 2.02
CA ASN A 51 -0.94 18.91 0.83
C ASN A 51 0.51 18.38 0.78
N VAL A 52 0.66 17.06 0.85
CA VAL A 52 1.96 16.39 0.87
C VAL A 52 2.27 15.66 -0.44
N ASP A 53 1.35 15.70 -1.41
CA ASP A 53 1.41 14.93 -2.65
C ASP A 53 2.72 15.20 -3.42
N GLU A 54 3.14 16.47 -3.53
CA GLU A 54 4.38 16.83 -4.22
C GLU A 54 5.62 16.24 -3.54
N HIS A 55 5.62 16.14 -2.21
CA HIS A 55 6.72 15.53 -1.46
C HIS A 55 6.75 14.01 -1.63
N VAL A 56 5.58 13.37 -1.70
CA VAL A 56 5.46 11.93 -1.96
C VAL A 56 5.95 11.61 -3.36
N VAL A 57 5.50 12.35 -4.38
CA VAL A 57 5.96 12.20 -5.76
C VAL A 57 7.47 12.40 -5.84
N TYR A 58 7.98 13.45 -5.22
CA TYR A 58 9.42 13.70 -5.20
C TYR A 58 10.19 12.52 -4.60
N LEU A 59 9.73 11.95 -3.49
CA LEU A 59 10.37 10.78 -2.88
C LEU A 59 10.39 9.59 -3.83
N LEU A 60 9.22 9.24 -4.40
CA LEU A 60 9.06 8.07 -5.28
C LEU A 60 9.91 8.19 -6.56
N GLU A 61 10.17 9.41 -7.04
CA GLU A 61 11.03 9.66 -8.21
C GLU A 61 12.53 9.62 -7.88
N ASN A 62 12.91 9.78 -6.61
CA ASN A 62 14.30 10.00 -6.21
C ASN A 62 14.91 8.87 -5.37
N ILE A 63 14.08 8.03 -4.73
CA ILE A 63 14.52 6.93 -3.88
C ILE A 63 13.89 5.63 -4.41
N VAL A 64 14.74 4.65 -4.70
CA VAL A 64 14.26 3.32 -5.11
C VAL A 64 13.82 2.54 -3.87
N ILE A 65 12.59 2.03 -3.88
CA ILE A 65 12.03 1.19 -2.81
C ILE A 65 11.97 -0.25 -3.33
N THR A 66 12.55 -1.21 -2.61
CA THR A 66 12.76 -2.58 -3.11
C THR A 66 11.91 -3.65 -2.44
N SER A 67 11.23 -3.34 -1.33
CA SER A 67 10.50 -4.33 -0.53
C SER A 67 9.12 -3.85 -0.10
N GLU A 68 9.02 -2.93 0.86
CA GLU A 68 7.74 -2.48 1.43
C GLU A 68 7.52 -0.98 1.27
N LEU A 69 6.28 -0.62 0.92
CA LEU A 69 5.81 0.76 0.95
C LEU A 69 4.57 0.84 1.85
N LEU A 70 4.58 1.77 2.81
CA LEU A 70 3.45 2.04 3.69
C LEU A 70 3.08 3.52 3.64
N PHE A 71 1.82 3.81 3.32
CA PHE A 71 1.25 5.13 3.34
C PHE A 71 0.16 5.24 4.40
N CYS A 72 0.37 6.16 5.34
CA CYS A 72 -0.66 6.73 6.19
C CYS A 72 -0.72 8.22 5.85
N LEU A 73 -1.31 8.53 4.69
CA LEU A 73 -1.24 9.85 4.04
C LEU A 73 -2.62 10.27 3.54
N HIS A 74 -2.99 11.52 3.78
CA HIS A 74 -4.23 12.12 3.27
C HIS A 74 -3.99 12.74 1.89
N ILE A 75 -3.79 11.85 0.91
CA ILE A 75 -3.52 12.18 -0.49
C ILE A 75 -4.68 12.94 -1.13
N LYS A 76 -4.37 13.98 -1.92
CA LYS A 76 -5.38 14.85 -2.56
C LYS A 76 -5.41 14.75 -4.08
N SER A 77 -4.34 14.24 -4.69
CA SER A 77 -4.13 14.16 -6.13
C SER A 77 -4.06 12.72 -6.62
N ASP A 78 -4.47 12.55 -7.86
CA ASP A 78 -4.64 11.27 -8.53
C ASP A 78 -3.40 10.85 -9.33
N ASP A 79 -2.49 11.80 -9.59
CA ASP A 79 -1.42 11.66 -10.60
C ASP A 79 -0.25 10.75 -10.17
N PHE A 80 -0.15 10.41 -8.89
CA PHE A 80 1.04 9.73 -8.36
C PHE A 80 0.96 8.21 -8.37
N ILE A 81 -0.19 7.58 -8.66
CA ILE A 81 -0.28 6.12 -8.67
C ILE A 81 0.69 5.48 -9.67
N SER A 82 0.88 6.14 -10.82
CA SER A 82 1.86 5.76 -11.84
C SER A 82 3.32 5.81 -11.36
N LYS A 83 3.58 6.44 -10.21
CA LYS A 83 4.90 6.58 -9.59
C LYS A 83 5.15 5.54 -8.49
N ILE A 84 4.13 4.80 -8.08
CA ILE A 84 4.28 3.73 -7.10
C ILE A 84 5.14 2.63 -7.73
N PRO A 85 6.20 2.16 -7.02
CA PRO A 85 7.03 1.08 -7.51
C PRO A 85 6.21 -0.18 -7.77
N LYS A 86 6.54 -0.86 -8.87
CA LYS A 86 5.99 -2.17 -9.20
C LYS A 86 6.78 -3.26 -8.48
N ASP A 87 6.18 -4.45 -8.41
CA ASP A 87 6.78 -5.66 -7.85
C ASP A 87 7.17 -5.54 -6.36
N LEU A 88 6.54 -4.62 -5.61
CA LEU A 88 6.73 -4.53 -4.17
C LEU A 88 6.30 -5.84 -3.51
N LYS A 89 7.05 -6.27 -2.48
CA LYS A 89 6.65 -7.41 -1.66
C LYS A 89 5.37 -7.11 -0.90
N LYS A 90 5.23 -5.86 -0.45
CA LYS A 90 4.06 -5.39 0.28
C LYS A 90 3.80 -3.91 0.02
N PHE A 91 2.55 -3.57 -0.23
CA PHE A 91 2.08 -2.20 -0.33
C PHE A 91 0.88 -2.01 0.60
N THR A 92 1.01 -1.10 1.56
CA THR A 92 -0.02 -0.82 2.58
C THR A 92 -0.46 0.63 2.46
N ILE A 93 -1.77 0.85 2.41
CA ILE A 93 -2.37 2.19 2.35
C ILE A 93 -3.45 2.24 3.42
N LEU A 94 -3.18 2.96 4.51
CA LEU A 94 -4.12 3.05 5.62
C LEU A 94 -5.25 4.05 5.33
N GLU A 95 -4.95 5.09 4.57
CA GLU A 95 -5.90 6.15 4.19
C GLU A 95 -6.24 5.97 2.71
N SER A 96 -6.89 4.85 2.35
CA SER A 96 -7.04 4.43 0.95
C SER A 96 -8.27 4.98 0.23
N GLN A 97 -8.93 6.01 0.77
CA GLN A 97 -10.11 6.67 0.17
C GLN A 97 -9.86 7.17 -1.26
N TRP A 98 -8.61 7.53 -1.57
CA TRP A 98 -8.20 7.97 -2.91
C TRP A 98 -7.96 6.80 -3.88
N VAL A 99 -7.94 5.55 -3.41
CA VAL A 99 -7.77 4.35 -4.25
C VAL A 99 -9.15 3.90 -4.74
N GLY A 100 -9.62 4.53 -5.81
CA GLY A 100 -10.81 4.05 -6.52
C GLY A 100 -10.55 2.76 -7.32
N TYR A 101 -11.60 2.17 -7.87
CA TYR A 101 -11.53 0.91 -8.62
C TYR A 101 -10.47 0.92 -9.75
N GLU A 102 -10.44 1.95 -10.59
CA GLU A 102 -9.46 2.02 -11.69
C GLU A 102 -8.01 2.04 -11.18
N ARG A 103 -7.78 2.67 -10.03
CA ARG A 103 -6.47 2.75 -9.39
C ARG A 103 -6.03 1.43 -8.79
N LEU A 104 -6.96 0.70 -8.19
CA LEU A 104 -6.70 -0.65 -7.70
C LEU A 104 -6.16 -1.57 -8.82
N LEU A 105 -6.65 -1.42 -10.05
CA LEU A 105 -6.18 -2.19 -11.21
C LEU A 105 -4.74 -1.84 -11.62
N GLU A 106 -4.26 -0.65 -11.28
CA GLU A 106 -2.89 -0.20 -11.58
C GLU A 106 -1.86 -0.68 -10.54
N ILE A 107 -2.30 -1.12 -9.36
CA ILE A 107 -1.41 -1.58 -8.30
C ILE A 107 -0.76 -2.91 -8.69
N ASP A 108 0.56 -2.89 -8.78
CA ASP A 108 1.37 -4.04 -9.13
C ASP A 108 2.28 -4.43 -7.96
N SER A 109 1.77 -5.27 -7.06
CA SER A 109 2.45 -5.70 -5.83
C SER A 109 2.05 -7.11 -5.44
N ILE A 110 2.92 -7.80 -4.71
CA ILE A 110 2.69 -9.19 -4.27
C ILE A 110 1.63 -9.25 -3.16
N SER A 111 1.69 -8.29 -2.24
CA SER A 111 0.76 -8.15 -1.12
C SER A 111 0.23 -6.73 -1.08
N VAL A 112 -1.09 -6.58 -1.00
CA VAL A 112 -1.77 -5.28 -0.91
C VAL A 112 -2.65 -5.26 0.33
N VAL A 113 -2.54 -4.19 1.11
CA VAL A 113 -3.37 -3.92 2.28
C VAL A 113 -4.00 -2.54 2.10
N LEU A 114 -5.33 -2.47 2.11
CA LEU A 114 -6.09 -1.22 2.00
C LEU A 114 -7.00 -1.07 3.22
N GLU A 115 -6.84 0.02 3.96
CA GLU A 115 -7.77 0.45 5.02
C GLU A 115 -8.49 1.73 4.59
N ASP A 116 -9.70 1.95 5.12
CA ASP A 116 -10.53 3.11 4.79
C ASP A 116 -10.78 3.34 3.27
N ASP A 117 -10.96 2.27 2.49
CA ASP A 117 -11.29 2.38 1.07
C ASP A 117 -12.73 2.86 0.83
N GLN A 118 -12.97 3.46 -0.34
CA GLN A 118 -14.32 3.85 -0.80
C GLN A 118 -14.81 2.99 -1.98
N ILE A 119 -14.22 1.81 -2.19
CA ILE A 119 -14.59 0.91 -3.28
C ILE A 119 -15.90 0.24 -2.93
N SER A 120 -16.86 0.31 -3.85
CA SER A 120 -18.19 -0.26 -3.64
C SER A 120 -18.17 -1.79 -3.60
N ASP A 121 -19.21 -2.38 -3.03
CA ASP A 121 -19.33 -3.84 -2.96
C ASP A 121 -19.38 -4.48 -4.37
N GLU A 122 -19.97 -3.80 -5.36
CA GLU A 122 -20.01 -4.23 -6.76
C GLU A 122 -18.64 -4.18 -7.43
N GLU A 123 -17.86 -3.12 -7.18
CA GLU A 123 -16.49 -2.99 -7.69
C GLU A 123 -15.55 -4.01 -7.06
N TRP A 124 -15.68 -4.28 -5.76
CA TRP A 124 -14.94 -5.35 -5.10
C TRP A 124 -15.29 -6.73 -5.67
N ASN A 125 -16.56 -7.02 -5.90
CA ASN A 125 -17.00 -8.27 -6.52
C ASN A 125 -16.38 -8.43 -7.92
N LEU A 126 -16.42 -7.36 -8.73
CA LEU A 126 -15.85 -7.36 -10.07
C LEU A 126 -14.32 -7.56 -10.03
N PHE A 127 -13.63 -6.86 -9.15
CA PHE A 127 -12.19 -6.99 -8.97
C PHE A 127 -11.80 -8.43 -8.63
N ILE A 128 -12.44 -9.02 -7.62
CA ILE A 128 -12.11 -10.36 -7.13
C ILE A 128 -12.34 -11.41 -8.24
N LYS A 129 -13.44 -11.30 -9.01
CA LYS A 129 -13.68 -12.19 -10.16
C LYS A 129 -12.55 -12.11 -11.19
N LYS A 130 -12.20 -10.89 -11.60
CA LYS A 130 -11.11 -10.67 -12.56
C LYS A 130 -9.77 -11.17 -12.04
N TRP A 131 -9.50 -11.01 -10.75
CA TRP A 131 -8.27 -11.49 -10.13
C TRP A 131 -8.20 -13.02 -10.08
N ILE A 132 -9.28 -13.69 -9.68
CA ILE A 132 -9.37 -15.17 -9.68
C ILE A 132 -9.24 -15.74 -11.11
N GLU A 133 -9.74 -15.02 -12.12
CA GLU A 133 -9.61 -15.37 -13.53
C GLU A 133 -8.25 -14.97 -14.14
N MET A 134 -7.34 -14.39 -13.34
CA MET A 134 -6.01 -13.90 -13.76
C MET A 134 -6.05 -12.80 -14.84
N GLU A 135 -7.16 -12.07 -14.94
CA GLU A 135 -7.35 -10.96 -15.87
C GLU A 135 -6.72 -9.64 -15.36
N THR A 136 -6.55 -9.50 -14.04
CA THR A 136 -5.94 -8.32 -13.41
C THR A 136 -4.99 -8.69 -12.28
N ASN A 137 -4.08 -7.78 -11.93
CA ASN A 137 -3.17 -7.85 -10.78
C ASN A 137 -2.47 -9.22 -10.66
N GLN A 138 -1.88 -9.71 -11.76
CA GLN A 138 -1.33 -11.08 -11.86
C GLN A 138 -0.21 -11.38 -10.84
N ASN A 139 0.46 -10.34 -10.34
CA ASN A 139 1.49 -10.46 -9.30
C ASN A 139 0.91 -10.56 -7.88
N LEU A 140 -0.35 -10.16 -7.67
CA LEU A 140 -1.02 -10.14 -6.37
C LEU A 140 -1.28 -11.57 -5.87
N LYS A 141 -0.81 -11.85 -4.66
CA LYS A 141 -0.99 -13.13 -3.95
C LYS A 141 -1.73 -12.98 -2.63
N TYR A 142 -1.72 -11.78 -2.07
CA TYR A 142 -2.38 -11.48 -0.80
C TYR A 142 -3.07 -10.12 -0.90
N LEU A 143 -4.37 -10.12 -0.59
CA LEU A 143 -5.18 -8.92 -0.49
C LEU A 143 -5.81 -8.89 0.90
N GLU A 144 -5.60 -7.78 1.60
CA GLU A 144 -6.27 -7.46 2.85
C GLU A 144 -7.01 -6.14 2.66
N ILE A 145 -8.26 -6.12 3.10
CA ILE A 145 -9.16 -5.00 3.02
C ILE A 145 -9.83 -4.82 4.37
N ASP A 146 -10.28 -3.61 4.64
CA ASP A 146 -10.76 -3.24 5.96
C ASP A 146 -11.99 -4.02 6.42
N HIS A 147 -12.29 -3.90 7.72
CA HIS A 147 -13.26 -4.64 8.52
C HIS A 147 -14.71 -4.43 8.08
N LYS A 148 -15.06 -4.91 6.88
CA LYS A 148 -16.44 -5.20 6.52
C LYS A 148 -16.90 -6.35 7.42
N GLU A 149 -18.05 -6.18 8.08
CA GLU A 149 -18.69 -7.27 8.81
C GLU A 149 -18.71 -8.51 7.89
N LEU A 150 -18.07 -9.61 8.31
CA LEU A 150 -17.79 -10.74 7.42
C LEU A 150 -19.04 -11.25 6.71
N ASP A 151 -20.18 -11.29 7.42
CA ASP A 151 -21.47 -11.69 6.85
C ASP A 151 -21.93 -10.72 5.75
N VAL A 152 -21.79 -9.40 5.97
CA VAL A 152 -22.12 -8.38 4.96
C VAL A 152 -21.20 -8.51 3.75
N PHE A 153 -19.90 -8.74 3.96
CA PHE A 153 -18.96 -8.94 2.85
C PHE A 153 -19.32 -10.17 2.03
N ARG A 154 -19.65 -11.28 2.68
CA ARG A 154 -20.07 -12.52 2.02
C ARG A 154 -21.35 -12.31 1.20
N ASP A 155 -22.35 -11.65 1.79
CA ASP A 155 -23.66 -11.45 1.18
C ASP A 155 -23.67 -10.42 0.05
N ARG A 156 -22.76 -9.44 0.07
CA ARG A 156 -22.73 -8.35 -0.92
C ARG A 156 -21.61 -8.48 -1.93
N VAL A 157 -20.41 -8.86 -1.48
CA VAL A 157 -19.22 -8.92 -2.34
C VAL A 157 -18.99 -10.34 -2.86
N LEU A 158 -19.14 -11.38 -2.05
CA LEU A 158 -18.86 -12.76 -2.47
C LEU A 158 -20.10 -13.55 -2.90
N HIS A 159 -21.25 -12.89 -3.09
CA HIS A 159 -22.56 -13.53 -3.26
C HIS A 159 -22.65 -14.54 -4.43
N ASP A 160 -21.80 -14.39 -5.45
CA ASP A 160 -21.71 -15.29 -6.58
C ASP A 160 -20.27 -15.81 -6.83
N ILE A 161 -19.39 -15.65 -5.84
CA ILE A 161 -18.01 -16.13 -5.85
C ILE A 161 -17.90 -17.32 -4.90
N PRO A 162 -17.46 -18.51 -5.36
CA PRO A 162 -17.28 -19.64 -4.47
C PRO A 162 -16.13 -19.37 -3.49
N TYR A 163 -16.38 -19.56 -2.19
CA TYR A 163 -15.37 -19.43 -1.14
C TYR A 163 -15.43 -20.61 -0.15
N GLU A 164 -14.33 -20.80 0.58
CA GLU A 164 -14.23 -21.79 1.66
C GLU A 164 -13.78 -21.07 2.94
N GLU A 165 -14.46 -21.37 4.05
CA GLU A 165 -14.06 -20.87 5.36
C GLU A 165 -12.98 -21.77 5.94
N ILE A 166 -11.85 -21.17 6.32
CA ILE A 166 -10.71 -21.89 6.89
C ILE A 166 -10.63 -21.45 8.35
N ASP A 167 -10.77 -22.42 9.27
CA ASP A 167 -10.53 -22.19 10.68
C ASP A 167 -9.07 -21.75 10.91
N GLY A 168 -8.85 -20.82 11.84
CA GLY A 168 -7.55 -20.19 12.09
C GLY A 168 -6.45 -21.16 12.52
N GLU A 169 -6.81 -22.39 12.90
CA GLU A 169 -5.87 -23.47 13.23
C GLU A 169 -5.28 -24.18 12.00
N VAL A 170 -5.84 -23.97 10.79
CA VAL A 170 -5.42 -24.67 9.57
C VAL A 170 -4.38 -23.86 8.79
N LYS A 171 -3.11 -24.28 8.87
CA LYS A 171 -2.05 -23.73 8.00
C LYS A 171 -2.09 -24.36 6.60
N ARG A 172 -2.35 -23.55 5.58
CA ARG A 172 -2.12 -23.93 4.17
C ARG A 172 -0.67 -23.68 3.79
N THR A 173 0.06 -24.74 3.46
CA THR A 173 1.39 -24.63 2.85
C THR A 173 1.23 -24.52 1.33
N PHE A 174 1.51 -23.35 0.77
CA PHE A 174 1.64 -23.20 -0.68
C PHE A 174 3.00 -23.75 -1.10
N LYS A 175 3.00 -24.80 -1.93
CA LYS A 175 4.21 -25.21 -2.65
C LYS A 175 4.33 -24.32 -3.89
N MET A 176 5.38 -23.51 -3.92
CA MET A 176 5.87 -22.88 -5.15
C MET A 176 6.53 -23.92 -6.06
#